data_AF-A0A9X4RKQ1-F1
#
_entry.id   AF-A0A9X4RKQ1-F1
#
_cell.length_a   1.000
_cell.length_b   1.000
_cell.length_c   1.000
_cell.angle_alpha   90.00
_cell.angle_beta   90.00
_cell.angle_gamma   90.00
#
_symmetry.space_group_name_H-M   'P 1'
#
loop_
_entity.id
_entity.type
_entity.pdbx_description
1 polymer ?
#
loop_
_entity_poly.entity_id
_entity_poly.type
_entity_poly.pdbx_seq_one_letter_code
_entity_poly.pdbx_strand_id
1 'polypeptide(L)' 'MALSKDELKAAILEKALSGPKAQLYVKDFYACDPDAKPREVKNAANDLVKEGKMDFWSSGSTTMYAAKGRAKDEEHR' A
#
# COMPACT_ATOMS: atom_id res chain seq x y z
N MET A 1 -7.14 4.13 18.49
CA MET A 1 -6.77 5.51 18.08
C MET A 1 -6.23 5.35 16.69
N ALA A 2 -6.80 6.06 15.70
CA ALA A 2 -6.24 6.02 14.35
C ALA A 2 -4.77 6.46 14.39
N LEU A 3 -3.93 5.74 13.67
CA LEU A 3 -2.51 6.08 13.52
C LEU A 3 -2.40 7.47 12.89
N SER A 4 -1.35 8.20 13.24
CA SER A 4 -1.05 9.44 12.54
C SER A 4 -0.79 9.16 11.06
N LYS A 5 -0.97 10.18 10.20
CA LYS A 5 -0.85 10.00 8.74
C LYS A 5 0.52 9.45 8.33
N ASP A 6 1.58 9.79 9.07
CA ASP A 6 2.94 9.32 8.80
C ASP A 6 3.17 7.88 9.29
N GLU A 7 2.61 7.51 10.45
CA GLU A 7 2.64 6.12 10.93
C GLU A 7 1.83 5.19 10.02
N LEU A 8 0.68 5.64 9.54
CA LEU A 8 -0.14 4.88 8.58
C LEU A 8 0.64 4.63 7.28
N LYS A 9 1.34 5.65 6.76
CA LYS A 9 2.22 5.49 5.59
C LYS A 9 3.33 4.47 5.86
N ALA A 10 3.98 4.55 7.01
CA ALA A 10 5.04 3.60 7.37
C ALA A 10 4.51 2.17 7.44
N ALA A 11 3.36 1.96 8.09
CA ALA A 11 2.71 0.66 8.20
C ALA A 11 2.31 0.08 6.82
N ILE A 12 1.76 0.91 5.92
CA ILE A 12 1.43 0.52 4.54
C ILE A 12 2.69 0.09 3.77
N LEU A 13 3.75 0.89 3.87
CA LEU A 13 5.02 0.60 3.20
C LEU A 13 5.62 -0.72 3.70
N GLU A 14 5.68 -0.90 5.02
CA GLU A 14 6.19 -2.11 5.65
C GLU A 14 5.35 -3.33 5.27
N LYS A 15 4.02 -3.20 5.24
CA LYS A 15 3.13 -4.27 4.78
C LYS A 15 3.39 -4.66 3.33
N ALA A 16 3.65 -3.69 2.45
CA ALA A 16 3.98 -3.97 1.05
C ALA A 16 5.39 -4.59 0.89
N LEU A 17 6.34 -4.22 1.75
CA LEU A 17 7.71 -4.76 1.78
C LEU A 17 7.81 -6.14 2.45
N SER A 18 6.91 -6.49 3.36
CA SER A 18 6.91 -7.77 4.09
C SER A 18 5.86 -8.75 3.61
N GLY A 19 4.88 -8.28 2.83
CA GLY A 19 3.73 -9.07 2.38
C GLY A 19 4.13 -10.32 1.58
N PRO A 20 3.27 -11.35 1.54
CA PRO A 20 3.55 -12.59 0.82
C PRO A 20 3.52 -12.41 -0.71
N LYS A 21 2.87 -11.35 -1.20
CA LYS A 21 2.79 -10.99 -2.62
C LYS A 21 3.53 -9.68 -2.83
N ALA A 22 4.15 -9.51 -4.01
CA ALA A 22 4.72 -8.22 -4.39
C ALA A 22 3.65 -7.13 -4.51
N GLN A 23 2.43 -7.56 -4.82
CA GLN A 23 1.28 -6.76 -5.21
C GLN A 23 0.13 -6.97 -4.21
N LEU A 24 -0.30 -5.90 -3.53
CA LEU A 24 -1.37 -5.95 -2.52
C LEU A 24 -2.55 -5.06 -2.91
N TYR A 25 -3.77 -5.46 -2.55
CA TYR A 25 -4.95 -4.64 -2.76
C TYR A 25 -5.03 -3.54 -1.71
N VAL A 26 -5.68 -2.43 -2.06
CA VAL A 26 -5.94 -1.33 -1.11
C VAL A 26 -6.64 -1.81 0.18
N LYS A 27 -7.49 -2.84 0.06
CA LYS A 27 -8.21 -3.44 1.18
C LYS A 27 -7.30 -4.18 2.14
N ASP A 28 -6.18 -4.72 1.67
CA ASP A 28 -5.22 -5.42 2.52
C ASP A 28 -4.54 -4.45 3.51
N PHE A 29 -4.47 -3.17 3.15
CA PHE A 29 -3.95 -2.11 4.03
C PHE A 29 -4.96 -1.62 5.07
N TYR A 30 -6.25 -1.96 4.95
CA TYR A 30 -7.22 -1.65 6.01
C TYR A 30 -6.93 -2.45 7.28
N ALA A 31 -6.20 -3.56 7.17
CA ALA A 31 -5.73 -4.30 8.33
C ALA A 31 -4.55 -3.62 9.05
N CYS A 32 -3.87 -2.65 8.42
CA CYS A 32 -2.80 -1.88 9.06
C CYS A 32 -3.35 -0.88 10.07
N ASP A 33 -4.52 -0.31 9.78
CA ASP A 33 -5.25 0.55 10.70
C ASP A 33 -6.76 0.34 10.53
N PRO A 34 -7.39 -0.48 11.40
CA PRO A 34 -8.83 -0.71 11.35
C PRO A 34 -9.66 0.49 11.86
N ASP A 35 -9.03 1.43 12.58
CA ASP A 35 -9.67 2.67 13.03
C ASP A 35 -9.65 3.76 11.93
N ALA A 36 -8.71 3.67 10.97
CA ALA A 36 -8.60 4.62 9.87
C ALA A 36 -9.74 4.48 8.86
N LYS A 37 -10.17 5.61 8.30
CA LYS A 37 -11.17 5.59 7.22
C LYS A 37 -10.55 5.00 5.95
N PRO A 38 -11.28 4.21 5.14
CA PRO A 38 -10.79 3.68 3.87
C PRO A 38 -10.19 4.75 2.94
N ARG A 39 -10.74 5.96 2.98
CA ARG A 39 -10.25 7.12 2.23
C ARG A 39 -8.87 7.59 2.71
N GLU A 40 -8.59 7.52 4.00
CA GLU A 40 -7.30 7.90 4.58
C GLU A 40 -6.21 6.90 4.21
N VAL A 41 -6.51 5.60 4.30
CA VAL A 41 -5.59 4.53 3.85
C VAL A 41 -5.28 4.68 2.37
N LYS A 42 -6.30 4.90 1.53
CA LYS A 42 -6.11 5.17 0.10
C LYS A 42 -5.27 6.42 -0.16
N ASN A 43 -5.51 7.50 0.58
CA ASN A 43 -4.74 8.74 0.42
C ASN A 43 -3.27 8.54 0.85
N ALA A 44 -3.02 7.84 1.96
CA ALA A 44 -1.68 7.53 2.42
C ALA A 44 -0.90 6.67 1.41
N ALA A 45 -1.54 5.64 0.86
CA ALA A 45 -0.94 4.82 -0.20
C ALA A 45 -0.65 5.63 -1.47
N ASN A 46 -1.56 6.51 -1.91
CA ASN A 46 -1.32 7.40 -3.06
C ASN A 46 -0.22 8.43 -2.78
N ASP A 47 -0.11 8.93 -1.55
CA ASP A 47 0.97 9.83 -1.17
C ASP A 47 2.33 9.11 -1.26
N LEU A 48 2.42 7.85 -0.85
CA LEU A 48 3.63 7.02 -1.02
C LEU A 48 3.99 6.77 -2.49
N VAL A 49 2.99 6.67 -3.36
CA VAL A 49 3.20 6.58 -4.82
C VAL A 49 3.76 7.89 -5.37
N LYS A 50 3.21 9.04 -4.94
CA LYS A 50 3.74 10.36 -5.32
C LYS A 50 5.17 10.59 -4.80
N GLU A 51 5.48 10.08 -3.61
CA GLU A 51 6.84 10.06 -3.04
C GLU A 51 7.77 9.10 -3.79
N GLY A 52 7.25 8.30 -4.73
CA GLY A 52 8.02 7.33 -5.50
C GLY A 52 8.54 6.18 -4.67
N LYS A 53 7.86 5.82 -3.56
CA LYS A 53 8.16 4.67 -2.70
C LYS A 53 7.28 3.46 -3.00
N MET A 54 6.13 3.69 -3.65
CA MET A 54 5.20 2.64 -4.06
C MET A 54 4.82 2.79 -5.54
N ASP A 55 4.48 1.67 -6.15
CA ASP A 55 3.88 1.62 -7.48
C ASP A 55 2.38 1.35 -7.33
N PHE A 56 1.58 1.97 -8.20
CA PHE A 56 0.13 1.84 -8.22
C PHE A 56 -0.34 1.35 -9.57
N TRP A 57 -1.33 0.46 -9.57
CA TRP A 57 -2.06 0.10 -10.78
C TRP A 57 -3.54 -0.13 -10.48
N SER A 58 -4.35 0.09 -11.52
CA SER A 58 -5.76 -0.24 -11.50
C SER A 58 -5.94 -1.72 -11.83
N SER A 59 -6.66 -2.45 -10.98
CA SER A 59 -7.01 -3.86 -11.20
C SER A 59 -8.53 -3.97 -11.26
N GLY A 60 -9.11 -3.65 -12.41
CA GLY A 60 -10.55 -3.71 -12.66
C GLY A 60 -11.34 -2.81 -11.72
N SER A 61 -12.12 -3.41 -10.81
CA SER A 61 -12.99 -2.70 -9.85
C SER A 61 -12.27 -2.22 -8.59
N THR A 62 -10.96 -2.48 -8.45
CA THR A 62 -10.17 -2.15 -7.26
C THR A 62 -8.78 -1.62 -7.64
N THR A 63 -8.07 -1.12 -6.65
CA THR A 63 -6.71 -0.58 -6.80
C THR A 63 -5.72 -1.44 -6.04
N MET A 64 -4.55 -1.63 -6.63
CA MET A 64 -3.45 -2.35 -6.02
C MET A 64 -2.20 -1.46 -5.91
N TYR A 65 -1.38 -1.80 -4.93
CA TYR A 65 -0.12 -1.11 -4.65
C TYR A 65 0.98 -2.13 -4.39
N ALA A 66 2.19 -1.80 -4.81
CA ALA A 66 3.41 -2.55 -4.48
C ALA A 66 4.43 -1.60 -3.89
N ALA A 67 5.31 -2.12 -3.04
CA ALA A 67 6.53 -1.41 -2.70
C ALA A 67 7.42 -1.33 -3.95
N LYS A 68 8.00 -0.15 -4.19
CA LYS A 68 8.89 0.05 -5.34
C LYS A 68 10.07 -0.90 -5.26
N GLY A 69 10.36 -1.59 -6.36
CA GLY A 69 11.39 -2.62 -6.43
C GLY A 69 10.86 -4.04 -6.20
N ARG A 70 9.79 -4.23 -5.41
CA ARG A 70 9.14 -5.55 -5.27
C ARG A 70 8.27 -5.92 -6.46
N ALA A 71 7.60 -4.95 -7.08
CA ALA A 71 6.76 -5.20 -8.26
C ALA A 71 7.53 -5.84 -9.43
N LYS A 72 8.82 -5.50 -9.58
CA LYS A 72 9.68 -6.02 -10.66
C LYS A 72 10.24 -7.41 -10.39
N ASP A 73 10.29 -7.84 -9.14
CA ASP A 73 10.81 -9.16 -8.75
C ASP A 73 9.86 -10.29 -9.22
N GLU A 74 8.57 -10.01 -9.37
CA GLU A 74 7.55 -10.99 -9.77
C GLU A 74 7.53 -11.27 -11.28
N GLU A 75 8.02 -10.35 -12.12
CA GLU A 75 8.15 -10.54 -13.58
C GLU A 75 9.36 -11.43 -13.93
N HIS A 76 10.28 -11.65 -12.99
CA HIS A 76 11.54 -12.37 -13.20
C HIS A 76 11.61 -13.77 -12.58
N ARG A 77 10.49 -14.28 -12.03
CA ARG A 77 10.42 -15.61 -11.39
C ARG A 77 9.58 -16.60 -12.20
#